data_AF-A0A1F2S0Y8-F1
#
_entry.id   AF-A0A1F2S0Y8-F1
#
_cell.length_a   1.000
_cell.length_b   1.000
_cell.length_c   1.000
_cell.angle_alpha   90.00
_cell.angle_beta   90.00
_cell.angle_gamma   90.00
#
_symmetry.space_group_name_H-M   'P 1'
#
loop_
_entity.id
_entity.type
_entity.pdbx_description
1 polymer ?
#
loop_
_entity_poly.entity_id
_entity_poly.type
_entity_poly.pdbx_seq_one_letter_code
_entity_poly.pdbx_strand_id
1 'polypeptide(L)'
;MATYILWGAELILCASLVVVLAGKNLFRKFPFFFLYLILVLAIGLIRMYVYAFKLDQYFALYWYTQFLSVAVGHAVLWEIYQQSLRDYPGTLKIARVLVSTLFAGALILALVNAFTGEASALIRSSVAFERNLRALQGALLTLLLALIGHYAIPLGRNLWGLILGYGFYIGVSVVTLTLRSYLGVSFDVWWHYLQLSSYLIALSIWLPALWVYAPNPKPDVAIRLEEDYEILAERTYRAIGKARNSLLRLLES
;
A
#
# COMPACT_ATOMS: atom_id res chain seq x y z
N MET A 1 6.65 -23.55 18.24
CA MET A 1 6.71 -24.38 17.01
C MET A 1 5.79 -23.85 15.91
N ALA A 2 4.50 -23.64 16.16
CA ALA A 2 3.55 -23.11 15.16
C ALA A 2 4.01 -21.80 14.47
N THR A 3 4.56 -20.84 15.22
CA THR A 3 5.08 -19.58 14.69
C THR A 3 6.18 -19.78 13.63
N TYR A 4 7.14 -20.69 13.87
CA TYR A 4 8.21 -20.97 12.91
C TYR A 4 7.69 -21.66 11.65
N ILE A 5 6.67 -22.53 11.77
CA ILE A 5 6.06 -23.20 10.63
C ILE A 5 5.33 -22.18 9.74
N LEU A 6 4.51 -21.31 10.34
CA LEU A 6 3.80 -20.27 9.59
C LEU A 6 4.76 -19.30 8.93
N TRP A 7 5.79 -18.86 9.65
CA TRP A 7 6.77 -17.93 9.12
C TRP A 7 7.61 -18.55 8.01
N GLY A 8 8.01 -19.82 8.15
CA GLY A 8 8.68 -20.57 7.09
C GLY A 8 7.79 -20.71 5.85
N ALA A 9 6.50 -20.99 6.02
CA ALA A 9 5.54 -21.07 4.92
C ALA A 9 5.41 -19.74 4.17
N GLU A 10 5.37 -18.60 4.88
CA GLU A 10 5.37 -17.26 4.26
C GLU A 10 6.64 -17.02 3.44
N LEU A 11 7.81 -17.36 3.98
CA LEU A 11 9.09 -17.17 3.27
C LEU A 11 9.15 -18.03 2.00
N ILE A 12 8.69 -19.29 2.08
CA ILE A 12 8.65 -20.20 0.93
C ILE A 12 7.70 -19.67 -0.15
N LEU A 13 6.47 -19.26 0.23
CA LEU A 13 5.51 -18.72 -0.71
C LEU A 13 6.00 -17.40 -1.33
N CYS A 14 6.58 -16.50 -0.53
CA CYS A 14 7.16 -15.25 -1.01
C CYS A 14 8.32 -15.51 -1.98
N ALA A 15 9.24 -16.43 -1.66
CA ALA A 15 10.31 -16.84 -2.54
C ALA A 15 9.78 -17.44 -3.86
N SER A 16 8.73 -18.27 -3.78
CA SER A 16 8.09 -18.85 -4.96
C SER A 16 7.50 -17.77 -5.88
N LEU A 17 6.87 -16.74 -5.32
CA LEU A 17 6.39 -15.59 -6.06
C LEU A 17 7.53 -14.82 -6.73
N VAL A 18 8.62 -14.54 -6.01
CA VAL A 18 9.80 -13.88 -6.59
C VAL A 18 10.33 -14.67 -7.79
N VAL A 19 10.46 -15.99 -7.66
CA VAL A 19 10.92 -16.86 -8.76
C VAL A 19 9.95 -16.82 -9.94
N VAL A 20 8.64 -16.90 -9.70
CA VAL A 20 7.61 -16.82 -10.75
C VAL A 20 7.68 -15.48 -11.48
N LEU A 21 7.78 -14.37 -10.75
CA LEU A 21 7.84 -13.03 -11.34
C LEU A 21 9.12 -12.81 -12.14
N ALA A 22 10.26 -13.29 -11.65
CA ALA A 22 11.54 -13.22 -12.34
C ALA A 22 11.52 -14.07 -13.62
N GLY A 23 11.12 -15.35 -13.51
CA GLY A 23 11.10 -16.29 -14.64
C GLY A 23 10.15 -15.88 -15.76
N LYS A 24 9.06 -15.16 -15.45
CA LYS A 24 8.08 -14.68 -16.44
C LYS A 24 8.29 -13.23 -16.87
N ASN A 25 9.39 -12.59 -16.48
CA ASN A 25 9.67 -11.17 -16.74
C ASN A 25 8.57 -10.21 -16.25
N LEU A 26 7.74 -10.65 -15.29
CA LEU A 26 6.66 -9.85 -14.72
C LEU A 26 7.20 -8.71 -13.85
N PHE A 27 8.43 -8.82 -13.36
CA PHE A 27 9.12 -7.72 -12.66
C PHE A 27 9.24 -6.44 -13.51
N ARG A 28 9.16 -6.53 -14.86
CA ARG A 28 9.12 -5.34 -15.73
C ARG A 28 7.74 -4.69 -15.79
N LYS A 29 6.69 -5.46 -15.51
CA LYS A 29 5.29 -4.99 -15.49
C LYS A 29 4.89 -4.49 -14.10
N PHE A 30 5.39 -5.17 -13.07
CA PHE A 30 5.12 -4.87 -11.66
C PHE A 30 6.45 -4.70 -10.87
N PRO A 31 7.32 -3.74 -11.24
CA PRO A 31 8.61 -3.53 -10.59
C PRO A 31 8.52 -3.19 -9.10
N PHE A 32 7.55 -2.39 -8.67
CA PHE A 32 7.40 -2.01 -7.26
C PHE A 32 6.89 -3.17 -6.43
N PHE A 33 5.94 -3.95 -6.93
CA PHE A 33 5.53 -5.18 -6.27
C PHE A 33 6.65 -6.22 -6.19
N PHE A 34 7.45 -6.37 -7.25
CA PHE A 34 8.61 -7.25 -7.22
C PHE A 34 9.65 -6.81 -6.18
N LEU A 35 9.97 -5.51 -6.13
CA LEU A 35 10.85 -4.93 -5.11
C LEU A 35 10.28 -5.13 -3.70
N TYR A 36 8.98 -4.95 -3.53
CA TYR A 36 8.27 -5.23 -2.28
C TYR A 36 8.48 -6.66 -1.81
N LEU A 37 8.30 -7.65 -2.69
CA LEU A 37 8.49 -9.06 -2.33
C LEU A 37 9.94 -9.36 -1.93
N ILE A 38 10.93 -8.85 -2.68
CA ILE A 38 12.35 -9.02 -2.32
C ILE A 38 12.64 -8.42 -0.94
N LEU A 39 12.15 -7.21 -0.69
CA LEU A 39 12.36 -6.54 0.59
C LEU A 39 11.67 -7.28 1.74
N VAL A 40 10.44 -7.75 1.55
CA VAL A 40 9.75 -8.56 2.58
C VAL A 40 10.47 -9.88 2.83
N LEU A 41 10.96 -10.54 1.79
CA LEU A 41 11.74 -11.79 1.93
C LEU A 41 13.04 -11.54 2.72
N ALA A 42 13.79 -10.49 2.37
CA ALA A 42 15.02 -10.12 3.06
C ALA A 42 14.75 -9.73 4.52
N ILE A 43 13.75 -8.88 4.77
CA ILE A 43 13.32 -8.48 6.12
C ILE A 43 12.90 -9.69 6.94
N GLY A 44 12.16 -10.63 6.34
CA GLY A 44 11.71 -11.85 7.01
C GLY A 44 12.89 -12.72 7.45
N LEU A 45 13.88 -12.93 6.58
CA LEU A 45 15.10 -13.67 6.92
C LEU A 45 15.92 -12.98 8.02
N ILE A 46 16.10 -11.66 7.94
CA ILE A 46 16.83 -10.88 8.95
C ILE A 46 16.11 -10.95 10.30
N ARG A 47 14.79 -10.76 10.31
CA ARG A 47 13.97 -10.88 11.53
C ARG A 47 14.08 -12.28 12.12
N MET A 48 14.08 -13.33 11.30
CA MET A 48 14.19 -14.72 11.78
C MET A 48 15.53 -14.98 12.44
N TYR A 49 16.61 -14.48 11.83
CA TYR A 49 17.94 -14.55 12.41
C TYR A 49 18.02 -13.80 13.75
N VAL A 50 17.55 -12.55 13.79
CA VAL A 50 17.59 -11.72 15.01
C VAL A 50 16.70 -12.30 16.11
N TYR A 51 15.53 -12.84 15.77
CA TYR A 51 14.66 -13.52 16.73
C TYR A 51 15.34 -14.75 17.37
N ALA A 52 16.14 -15.50 16.61
CA ALA A 52 16.83 -16.69 17.10
C ALA A 52 18.07 -16.36 17.95
N PHE A 53 18.82 -15.30 17.63
CA PHE A 53 20.13 -15.04 18.22
C PHE A 53 20.26 -13.74 19.03
N LYS A 54 19.35 -12.77 18.86
CA LYS A 54 19.42 -11.42 19.44
C LYS A 54 18.03 -10.88 19.81
N LEU A 55 17.37 -11.56 20.74
CA LEU A 55 15.99 -11.28 21.13
C LEU A 55 15.79 -9.85 21.69
N ASP A 56 16.81 -9.31 22.35
CA ASP A 56 16.88 -7.94 22.88
C ASP A 56 16.75 -6.87 21.78
N GLN A 57 17.25 -7.14 20.57
CA GLN A 57 17.22 -6.22 19.43
C GLN A 57 15.98 -6.41 18.54
N TYR A 58 15.29 -7.54 18.68
CA TYR A 58 14.16 -7.91 17.83
C TYR A 58 13.05 -6.86 17.86
N PHE A 59 12.74 -6.33 19.04
CA PHE A 59 11.64 -5.39 19.20
C PHE A 59 11.84 -4.09 18.42
N ALA A 60 13.02 -3.47 18.53
CA ALA A 60 13.34 -2.25 17.80
C ALA A 60 13.39 -2.52 16.28
N LEU A 61 14.07 -3.60 15.88
CA LEU A 61 14.18 -4.00 14.48
C LEU A 61 12.80 -4.24 13.85
N TYR A 62 11.88 -4.87 14.58
CA TYR A 62 10.53 -5.15 14.13
C TYR A 62 9.81 -3.89 13.68
N TRP A 63 9.83 -2.83 14.49
CA TRP A 63 9.14 -1.58 14.18
C TRP A 63 9.76 -0.85 12.99
N TYR A 64 11.09 -0.72 12.93
CA TYR A 64 11.75 -0.11 11.77
C TYR A 64 11.42 -0.81 10.47
N THR A 65 11.44 -2.14 10.49
CA THR A 65 11.13 -2.96 9.32
C THR A 65 9.64 -2.94 8.97
N GLN A 66 8.74 -2.70 9.93
CA GLN A 66 7.32 -2.47 9.62
C GLN A 66 7.11 -1.14 8.88
N PHE A 67 7.74 -0.05 9.34
CA PHE A 67 7.66 1.23 8.63
C PHE A 67 8.20 1.14 7.22
N LEU A 68 9.34 0.46 7.04
CA LEU A 68 9.89 0.20 5.71
C LEU A 68 8.90 -0.60 4.85
N SER A 69 8.29 -1.66 5.41
CA SER A 69 7.28 -2.45 4.69
C SER A 69 6.06 -1.62 4.27
N VAL A 70 5.57 -0.73 5.14
CA VAL A 70 4.46 0.18 4.82
C VAL A 70 4.86 1.16 3.72
N ALA A 71 6.06 1.73 3.82
CA ALA A 71 6.58 2.68 2.84
C ALA A 71 6.71 2.06 1.44
N VAL A 72 7.26 0.84 1.37
CA VAL A 72 7.36 0.11 0.10
C VAL A 72 5.99 -0.37 -0.38
N GLY A 73 5.09 -0.74 0.54
CA GLY A 73 3.69 -1.02 0.22
C GLY A 73 3.01 0.16 -0.49
N HIS A 74 3.36 1.40 -0.13
CA HIS A 74 2.84 2.57 -0.83
C HIS A 74 3.29 2.62 -2.29
N ALA A 75 4.50 2.17 -2.59
CA ALA A 75 4.97 2.05 -3.98
C ALA A 75 4.16 0.98 -4.75
N VAL A 76 3.77 -0.11 -4.11
CA VAL A 76 2.84 -1.10 -4.68
C VAL A 76 1.48 -0.47 -4.96
N LEU A 77 0.94 0.32 -4.03
CA LEU A 77 -0.31 1.03 -4.24
C LEU A 77 -0.21 2.00 -5.43
N TRP A 78 0.87 2.75 -5.52
CA TRP A 78 1.13 3.63 -6.67
C TRP A 78 1.19 2.85 -7.99
N GLU A 79 1.82 1.68 -7.99
CA GLU A 79 1.85 0.77 -9.15
C GLU A 79 0.44 0.31 -9.56
N ILE A 80 -0.41 -0.03 -8.60
CA ILE A 80 -1.81 -0.39 -8.86
C ILE A 80 -2.53 0.76 -9.56
N TYR A 81 -2.40 1.99 -9.04
CA TYR A 81 -2.98 3.17 -9.67
C TYR A 81 -2.46 3.38 -11.10
N GLN A 82 -1.15 3.28 -11.28
CA GLN A 82 -0.51 3.46 -12.58
C GLN A 82 -1.00 2.44 -13.62
N GLN A 83 -1.13 1.17 -13.22
CA GLN A 83 -1.60 0.12 -14.12
C GLN A 83 -3.12 0.17 -14.34
N SER A 84 -3.90 0.59 -13.34
CA SER A 84 -5.36 0.71 -13.47
C SER A 84 -5.77 1.89 -14.32
N LEU A 85 -5.04 3.01 -14.22
CA LEU A 85 -5.35 4.27 -14.90
C LEU A 85 -4.42 4.58 -16.08
N ARG A 86 -3.73 3.55 -16.58
CA ARG A 86 -2.73 3.71 -17.65
C ARG A 86 -3.31 4.38 -18.90
N ASP A 87 -4.56 4.09 -19.20
CA ASP A 87 -5.27 4.58 -20.39
C ASP A 87 -5.97 5.93 -20.16
N TYR A 88 -5.87 6.49 -18.94
CA TYR A 88 -6.51 7.77 -18.53
C TYR A 88 -5.47 8.74 -17.95
N PRO A 89 -4.65 9.39 -18.81
CA PRO A 89 -3.46 10.12 -18.40
C PRO A 89 -3.75 11.33 -17.49
N GLY A 90 -4.86 12.03 -17.69
CA GLY A 90 -5.28 13.17 -16.89
C GLY A 90 -5.70 12.74 -15.49
N THR A 91 -6.56 11.72 -15.39
CA THR A 91 -6.94 11.14 -14.10
C THR A 91 -5.71 10.58 -13.36
N LEU A 92 -4.80 9.90 -14.08
CA LEU A 92 -3.56 9.39 -13.53
C LEU A 92 -2.64 10.50 -12.98
N LYS A 93 -2.64 11.69 -13.61
CA LYS A 93 -1.87 12.83 -13.14
C LYS A 93 -2.35 13.33 -11.78
N ILE A 94 -3.67 13.46 -11.59
CA ILE A 94 -4.24 13.83 -10.28
C ILE A 94 -3.95 12.73 -9.26
N ALA A 95 -4.18 11.48 -9.62
CA ALA A 95 -3.91 10.35 -8.74
C ALA A 95 -2.44 10.36 -8.27
N ARG A 96 -1.49 10.66 -9.16
CA ARG A 96 -0.07 10.79 -8.81
C ARG A 96 0.19 11.84 -7.75
N VAL A 97 -0.38 13.03 -7.93
CA VAL A 97 -0.19 14.14 -6.99
C VAL A 97 -0.82 13.75 -5.65
N LEU A 98 -2.07 13.29 -5.66
CA LEU A 98 -2.78 12.89 -4.45
C LEU A 98 -2.02 11.81 -3.67
N VAL A 99 -1.69 10.69 -4.34
CA VAL A 99 -1.03 9.54 -3.72
C VAL A 99 0.38 9.89 -3.23
N SER A 100 1.15 10.69 -3.99
CA SER A 100 2.50 11.11 -3.60
C SER A 100 2.49 12.12 -2.46
N THR A 101 1.60 13.12 -2.50
CA THR A 101 1.52 14.15 -1.46
C THR A 101 1.07 13.55 -0.13
N LEU A 102 0.07 12.67 -0.14
CA LEU A 102 -0.38 11.98 1.06
C LEU A 102 0.74 11.11 1.66
N PHE A 103 1.51 10.43 0.81
CA PHE A 103 2.66 9.65 1.26
C PHE A 103 3.80 10.49 1.81
N ALA A 104 4.16 11.57 1.13
CA ALA A 104 5.20 12.48 1.59
C ALA A 104 4.82 13.08 2.95
N GLY A 105 3.58 13.55 3.10
CA GLY A 105 3.07 14.06 4.38
C GLY A 105 3.13 13.00 5.48
N ALA A 106 2.68 11.78 5.18
CA ALA A 106 2.81 10.63 6.06
C ALA A 106 4.26 10.36 6.48
N LEU A 107 5.19 10.27 5.53
CA LEU A 107 6.60 9.97 5.79
C LEU A 107 7.27 11.06 6.62
N ILE A 108 6.99 12.34 6.35
CA ILE A 108 7.49 13.47 7.13
C ILE A 108 7.01 13.35 8.59
N LEU A 109 5.71 13.08 8.80
CA LEU A 109 5.18 12.86 10.14
C LEU A 109 5.83 11.66 10.84
N ALA A 110 6.15 10.58 10.11
CA ALA A 110 6.89 9.43 10.63
C ALA A 110 8.25 9.85 11.18
N LEU A 111 9.02 10.56 10.35
CA LEU A 111 10.38 10.97 10.65
C LEU A 111 10.40 11.95 11.82
N VAL A 112 9.53 12.96 11.83
CA VAL A 112 9.42 13.92 12.92
C VAL A 112 9.16 13.21 14.25
N ASN A 113 8.20 12.28 14.30
CA ASN A 113 7.91 11.51 15.52
C ASN A 113 9.08 10.61 15.95
N ALA A 114 9.82 10.04 15.00
CA ALA A 114 10.98 9.21 15.31
C ALA A 114 12.14 10.01 15.92
N PHE A 115 12.32 11.28 15.55
CA PHE A 115 13.38 12.14 16.08
C PHE A 115 13.04 12.84 17.41
N THR A 116 11.76 12.97 17.77
CA THR A 116 11.32 13.75 18.94
C THR A 116 10.77 12.91 20.11
N GLY A 117 10.55 11.60 19.94
CA GLY A 117 9.88 10.75 20.93
C GLY A 117 10.80 9.96 21.87
N GLU A 118 10.41 9.82 23.15
CA GLU A 118 11.00 8.87 24.10
C GLU A 118 10.66 7.41 23.76
N ALA A 119 11.53 6.45 24.08
CA ALA A 119 11.41 5.02 23.71
C ALA A 119 10.06 4.35 24.06
N SER A 120 9.41 4.73 25.16
CA SER A 120 8.11 4.18 25.58
C SER A 120 6.92 4.84 24.86
N ALA A 121 7.00 6.14 24.57
CA ALA A 121 6.05 6.87 23.74
C ALA A 121 6.15 6.44 22.27
N LEU A 122 7.36 6.06 21.81
CA LEU A 122 7.63 5.57 20.47
C LEU A 122 6.82 4.32 20.12
N ILE A 123 6.52 3.41 21.06
CA ILE A 123 5.75 2.17 20.76
C ILE A 123 4.28 2.47 20.48
N ARG A 124 3.62 3.22 21.38
CA ARG A 124 2.21 3.62 21.18
C ARG A 124 2.08 4.52 19.95
N SER A 125 3.03 5.43 19.77
CA SER A 125 3.15 6.26 18.57
C SER A 125 3.34 5.39 17.32
N SER A 126 4.19 4.36 17.37
CA SER A 126 4.47 3.47 16.23
C SER A 126 3.28 2.64 15.79
N VAL A 127 2.55 2.04 16.75
CA VAL A 127 1.32 1.28 16.46
C VAL A 127 0.28 2.19 15.80
N ALA A 128 0.02 3.35 16.40
CA ALA A 128 -0.97 4.30 15.89
C ALA A 128 -0.56 4.86 14.51
N PHE A 129 0.72 5.15 14.35
CA PHE A 129 1.27 5.67 13.10
C PHE A 129 1.21 4.61 11.99
N GLU A 130 1.66 3.38 12.23
CA GLU A 130 1.51 2.27 11.27
C GLU A 130 0.04 2.07 10.87
N ARG A 131 -0.86 2.02 11.86
CA ARG A 131 -2.31 1.90 11.63
C ARG A 131 -2.82 3.00 10.72
N ASN A 132 -2.45 4.26 10.98
CA ASN A 132 -2.92 5.40 10.19
C ASN A 132 -2.39 5.35 8.75
N LEU A 133 -1.14 4.94 8.54
CA LEU A 133 -0.59 4.75 7.20
C LEU A 133 -1.30 3.63 6.43
N ARG A 134 -1.55 2.50 7.08
CA ARG A 134 -2.31 1.39 6.47
C ARG A 134 -3.75 1.82 6.19
N ALA A 135 -4.37 2.59 7.07
CA ALA A 135 -5.72 3.13 6.86
C ALA A 135 -5.75 4.09 5.67
N LEU A 136 -4.73 4.94 5.51
CA LEU A 136 -4.58 5.81 4.34
C LEU A 136 -4.44 4.98 3.05
N GLN A 137 -3.59 3.94 3.05
CA GLN A 137 -3.46 3.03 1.91
C GLN A 137 -4.79 2.34 1.58
N GLY A 138 -5.53 1.91 2.61
CA GLY A 138 -6.86 1.31 2.46
C GLY A 138 -7.89 2.29 1.89
N ALA A 139 -7.90 3.54 2.36
CA ALA A 139 -8.78 4.59 1.86
C ALA A 139 -8.49 4.91 0.38
N LEU A 140 -7.22 5.03 0.01
CA LEU A 140 -6.80 5.22 -1.38
C LEU A 140 -7.20 4.02 -2.24
N LEU A 141 -6.93 2.79 -1.80
CA LEU A 141 -7.34 1.60 -2.55
C LEU A 141 -8.86 1.53 -2.71
N THR A 142 -9.62 1.91 -1.69
CA THR A 142 -11.09 1.99 -1.74
C THR A 142 -11.56 3.06 -2.73
N LEU A 143 -10.92 4.22 -2.75
CA LEU A 143 -11.20 5.27 -3.73
C LEU A 143 -10.94 4.79 -5.17
N LEU A 144 -9.85 4.05 -5.38
CA LEU A 144 -9.56 3.44 -6.68
C LEU A 144 -10.62 2.39 -7.06
N LEU A 145 -11.02 1.53 -6.13
CA LEU A 145 -12.09 0.55 -6.36
C LEU A 145 -13.43 1.20 -6.69
N ALA A 146 -13.77 2.30 -6.01
CA ALA A 146 -14.97 3.08 -6.32
C ALA A 146 -14.88 3.65 -7.74
N LEU A 147 -13.71 4.15 -8.15
CA LEU A 147 -13.48 4.65 -9.50
C LEU A 147 -13.60 3.53 -10.56
N ILE A 148 -12.96 2.38 -10.31
CA ILE A 148 -13.05 1.20 -11.18
C ILE A 148 -14.50 0.74 -11.33
N GLY A 149 -15.24 0.66 -10.22
CA GLY A 149 -16.64 0.24 -10.22
C GLY A 149 -17.57 1.24 -10.88
N HIS A 150 -17.38 2.55 -10.64
CA HIS A 150 -18.22 3.60 -11.22
C HIS A 150 -18.05 3.73 -12.74
N TYR A 151 -16.81 3.65 -13.23
CA TYR A 151 -16.50 3.76 -14.66
C TYR A 151 -16.40 2.41 -15.38
N ALA A 152 -16.67 1.31 -14.67
CA ALA A 152 -16.55 -0.06 -15.17
C ALA A 152 -15.19 -0.33 -15.86
N ILE A 153 -14.09 0.12 -15.24
CA ILE A 153 -12.75 0.01 -15.83
C ILE A 153 -12.36 -1.48 -15.92
N PRO A 154 -12.08 -2.02 -17.11
CA PRO A 154 -11.72 -3.42 -17.27
C PRO A 154 -10.30 -3.67 -16.75
N LEU A 155 -10.18 -4.52 -15.73
CA LEU A 155 -8.89 -4.93 -15.20
C LEU A 155 -8.59 -6.39 -15.52
N GLY A 156 -7.32 -6.67 -15.82
CA GLY A 156 -6.83 -8.02 -16.03
C GLY A 156 -6.76 -8.80 -14.72
N ARG A 157 -6.77 -10.13 -14.83
CA ARG A 157 -6.70 -11.05 -13.67
C ARG A 157 -5.54 -10.71 -12.72
N ASN A 158 -4.37 -10.36 -13.27
CA ASN A 158 -3.17 -10.07 -12.49
C ASN A 158 -3.38 -8.84 -11.59
N LEU A 159 -4.00 -7.79 -12.11
CA LEU A 159 -4.22 -6.57 -11.37
C LEU A 159 -5.35 -6.74 -10.34
N TRP A 160 -6.42 -7.45 -10.69
CA TRP A 160 -7.45 -7.86 -9.73
C TRP A 160 -6.88 -8.66 -8.57
N GLY A 161 -6.04 -9.66 -8.85
CA GLY A 161 -5.39 -10.44 -7.80
C GLY A 161 -4.45 -9.60 -6.92
N LEU A 162 -3.73 -8.64 -7.52
CA LEU A 162 -2.90 -7.70 -6.76
C LEU A 162 -3.75 -6.87 -5.79
N ILE A 163 -4.83 -6.27 -6.29
CA ILE A 163 -5.78 -5.46 -5.51
C ILE A 163 -6.42 -6.29 -4.41
N LEU A 164 -6.88 -7.51 -4.71
CA LEU A 164 -7.53 -8.39 -3.74
C LEU A 164 -6.58 -8.81 -2.62
N GLY A 165 -5.37 -9.30 -2.95
CA GLY A 165 -4.42 -9.72 -1.93
C GLY A 165 -3.91 -8.54 -1.09
N TYR A 166 -3.60 -7.41 -1.73
CA TYR A 166 -3.10 -6.23 -1.04
C TYR A 166 -4.19 -5.56 -0.17
N GLY A 167 -5.41 -5.45 -0.71
CA GLY A 167 -6.57 -4.91 0.00
C GLY A 167 -6.99 -5.76 1.18
N PHE A 168 -6.99 -7.10 1.03
CA PHE A 168 -7.24 -8.03 2.13
C PHE A 168 -6.21 -7.84 3.26
N TYR A 169 -4.92 -7.84 2.93
CA TYR A 169 -3.86 -7.66 3.91
C TYR A 169 -3.95 -6.31 4.64
N ILE A 170 -4.16 -5.21 3.91
CA ILE A 170 -4.35 -3.89 4.52
C ILE A 170 -5.58 -3.88 5.42
N GLY A 171 -6.71 -4.41 4.96
CA GLY A 171 -7.95 -4.44 5.72
C GLY A 171 -7.79 -5.15 7.06
N VAL A 172 -7.21 -6.36 7.04
CA VAL A 172 -6.92 -7.11 8.27
C VAL A 172 -5.93 -6.33 9.14
N SER A 173 -4.86 -5.77 8.57
CA SER A 173 -3.87 -5.00 9.32
C SER A 173 -4.48 -3.80 10.05
N VAL A 174 -5.37 -3.04 9.39
CA VAL A 174 -6.03 -1.88 10.00
C VAL A 174 -6.93 -2.31 11.16
N VAL A 175 -7.72 -3.36 10.96
CA VAL A 175 -8.62 -3.90 12.00
C VAL A 175 -7.81 -4.41 13.20
N THR A 176 -6.78 -5.22 12.96
CA THR A 176 -5.98 -5.82 14.04
C THR A 176 -5.16 -4.78 14.78
N LEU A 177 -4.59 -3.78 14.10
CA LEU A 177 -3.88 -2.67 14.76
C LEU A 177 -4.84 -1.77 15.55
N THR A 178 -6.07 -1.60 15.07
CA THR A 178 -7.11 -0.87 15.80
C THR A 178 -7.45 -1.62 17.09
N LEU A 179 -7.75 -2.93 17.01
CA LEU A 179 -8.01 -3.75 18.19
C LEU A 179 -6.84 -3.75 19.17
N ARG A 180 -5.61 -3.89 18.67
CA ARG A 180 -4.39 -3.80 19.49
C ARG A 180 -4.27 -2.46 20.22
N SER A 181 -4.64 -1.36 19.57
CA SER A 181 -4.60 -0.03 20.20
C SER A 181 -5.61 0.14 21.36
N TYR A 182 -6.72 -0.58 21.33
CA TYR A 182 -7.74 -0.57 22.39
C TYR A 182 -7.47 -1.62 23.49
N LEU A 183 -7.10 -2.84 23.09
CA LEU A 183 -6.96 -3.99 23.99
C LEU A 183 -5.54 -4.13 24.59
N GLY A 184 -4.56 -3.39 24.04
CA GLY A 184 -3.18 -3.40 24.51
C GLY A 184 -2.48 -4.75 24.36
N VAL A 185 -1.50 -5.01 25.24
CA VAL A 185 -0.59 -6.16 25.17
C VAL A 185 -1.31 -7.51 25.25
N SER A 186 -2.49 -7.56 25.90
CA SER A 186 -3.31 -8.77 26.00
C SER A 186 -3.75 -9.32 24.63
N PHE A 187 -3.76 -8.47 23.60
CA PHE A 187 -4.11 -8.86 22.23
C PHE A 187 -2.89 -9.20 21.36
N ASP A 188 -1.65 -9.04 21.86
CA ASP A 188 -0.43 -9.17 21.03
C ASP A 188 -0.28 -10.56 20.41
N VAL A 189 -0.65 -11.63 21.14
CA VAL A 189 -0.61 -13.00 20.60
C VAL A 189 -1.56 -13.15 19.42
N TRP A 190 -2.81 -12.70 19.56
CA TRP A 190 -3.82 -12.76 18.52
C TRP A 190 -3.47 -11.87 17.33
N TRP A 191 -3.03 -10.64 17.59
CA TRP A 191 -2.54 -9.72 16.57
C TRP A 191 -1.42 -10.35 15.75
N HIS A 192 -0.44 -10.99 16.40
CA HIS A 192 0.67 -11.64 15.70
C HIS A 192 0.17 -12.75 14.75
N TYR A 193 -0.67 -13.66 15.24
CA TYR A 193 -1.21 -14.75 14.40
C TYR A 193 -2.11 -14.24 13.28
N LEU A 194 -2.96 -13.25 13.54
CA LEU A 194 -3.84 -12.66 12.53
C LEU A 194 -3.02 -11.96 11.44
N GLN A 195 -1.96 -11.23 11.82
CA GLN A 195 -1.09 -10.55 10.88
C GLN A 195 -0.38 -11.56 9.96
N LEU A 196 0.21 -12.61 10.55
CA LEU A 196 0.91 -13.67 9.83
C LEU A 196 -0.05 -14.41 8.89
N SER A 197 -1.19 -14.86 9.42
CA SER A 197 -2.20 -15.57 8.63
C SER A 197 -2.74 -14.71 7.48
N SER A 198 -2.94 -13.41 7.71
CA SER A 198 -3.44 -12.50 6.67
C SER A 198 -2.45 -12.34 5.52
N TYR A 199 -1.15 -12.30 5.83
CA TYR A 199 -0.12 -12.17 4.82
C TYR A 199 0.06 -13.48 4.05
N LEU A 200 0.00 -14.63 4.72
CA LEU A 200 -0.01 -15.94 4.08
C LEU A 200 -1.17 -16.09 3.09
N ILE A 201 -2.37 -15.63 3.46
CA ILE A 201 -3.54 -15.61 2.57
C ILE A 201 -3.28 -14.67 1.37
N ALA A 202 -2.73 -13.48 1.60
CA ALA A 202 -2.40 -12.55 0.51
C ALA A 202 -1.39 -13.16 -0.49
N LEU A 203 -0.33 -13.82 0.00
CA LEU A 203 0.62 -14.56 -0.84
C LEU A 203 -0.09 -15.67 -1.65
N SER A 204 -1.02 -16.38 -1.01
CA SER A 204 -1.81 -17.43 -1.65
C SER A 204 -2.78 -16.91 -2.71
N ILE A 205 -3.24 -15.65 -2.59
CA ILE A 205 -4.03 -14.97 -3.63
C ILE A 205 -3.13 -14.53 -4.79
N TRP A 206 -1.97 -13.94 -4.48
CA TRP A 206 -1.05 -13.43 -5.51
C TRP A 206 -0.44 -14.52 -6.37
N LEU A 207 -0.13 -15.69 -5.80
CA LEU A 207 0.51 -16.78 -6.52
C LEU A 207 -0.26 -17.23 -7.77
N PRO A 208 -1.54 -17.67 -7.69
CA PRO A 208 -2.31 -18.03 -8.87
C PRO A 208 -2.63 -16.82 -9.78
N ALA A 209 -2.85 -15.63 -9.19
CA ALA A 209 -3.16 -14.43 -9.97
C ALA A 209 -2.01 -14.00 -10.88
N LEU A 210 -0.78 -14.12 -10.39
CA LEU A 210 0.45 -13.74 -11.10
C LEU A 210 1.12 -14.92 -11.79
N TRP A 211 0.58 -16.14 -11.65
CA TRP A 211 1.16 -17.34 -12.25
C TRP A 211 1.28 -17.22 -13.77
N VAL A 212 0.33 -16.58 -14.44
CA VAL A 212 0.42 -16.27 -15.88
C VAL A 212 0.07 -14.80 -16.06
N TYR A 213 0.79 -14.13 -16.95
CA TYR A 213 0.45 -12.75 -17.31
C TYR A 213 -0.87 -12.71 -18.09
N ALA A 214 -1.84 -11.99 -17.56
CA ALA A 214 -3.04 -11.56 -18.27
C ALA A 214 -3.03 -10.03 -18.38
N PRO A 215 -2.96 -9.46 -19.60
CA PRO A 215 -3.05 -8.01 -19.79
C PRO A 215 -4.44 -7.49 -19.38
N ASN A 216 -4.54 -6.19 -19.13
CA ASN A 216 -5.84 -5.56 -18.94
C ASN A 216 -6.64 -5.64 -20.26
N PRO A 217 -7.92 -6.06 -20.21
CA PRO A 217 -8.78 -6.02 -21.39
C PRO A 217 -8.91 -4.58 -21.88
N LYS A 218 -9.07 -4.41 -23.20
CA LYS A 218 -9.44 -3.10 -23.74
C LYS A 218 -10.92 -2.86 -23.45
N PRO A 219 -11.34 -1.63 -23.12
CA PRO A 219 -12.75 -1.31 -22.98
C PRO A 219 -13.49 -1.51 -24.31
N ASP A 220 -14.60 -2.24 -24.28
CA ASP A 220 -15.48 -2.41 -25.46
C ASP A 220 -16.31 -1.15 -25.75
N VAL A 221 -16.46 -0.27 -24.75
CA VAL A 221 -17.18 1.01 -24.82
C VAL A 221 -16.23 2.13 -24.40
N ALA A 222 -16.34 3.29 -25.06
CA ALA A 222 -15.59 4.48 -24.68
C ALA A 222 -15.94 4.88 -23.23
N ILE A 223 -14.95 4.78 -22.34
CA ILE A 223 -15.08 5.17 -20.93
C ILE A 223 -14.87 6.67 -20.83
N ARG A 224 -15.87 7.38 -20.29
CA ARG A 224 -15.89 8.86 -20.21
C ARG A 224 -15.06 9.46 -19.08
N LEU A 225 -14.28 8.64 -18.36
CA LEU A 225 -13.46 9.07 -17.23
C LEU A 225 -12.55 10.26 -17.58
N GLU A 226 -11.92 10.24 -18.76
CA GLU A 226 -11.03 11.32 -19.19
C GLU A 226 -11.81 12.59 -19.56
N GLU A 227 -12.98 12.45 -20.20
CA GLU A 227 -13.87 13.57 -20.52
C GLU A 227 -14.35 14.27 -19.24
N ASP A 228 -14.79 13.50 -18.25
CA ASP A 228 -15.24 14.01 -16.95
C ASP A 228 -14.09 14.70 -16.19
N TYR A 229 -12.87 14.15 -16.28
CA TYR A 229 -11.67 14.79 -15.76
C TYR A 229 -11.40 16.15 -16.44
N GLU A 230 -11.46 16.22 -17.77
CA GLU A 230 -11.21 17.46 -18.52
C GLU A 230 -12.23 18.55 -18.14
N ILE A 231 -13.51 18.20 -18.06
CA ILE A 231 -14.57 19.11 -17.63
C ILE A 231 -14.30 19.63 -16.21
N LEU A 232 -13.92 18.74 -15.29
CA LEU A 232 -13.63 19.13 -13.91
C LEU A 232 -12.39 20.01 -13.81
N ALA A 233 -11.33 19.69 -14.56
CA ALA A 233 -10.10 20.47 -14.62
C ALA A 233 -10.38 21.88 -15.13
N GLU A 234 -11.13 22.02 -16.23
CA GLU A 234 -11.53 23.32 -16.76
C GLU A 234 -12.33 24.15 -15.75
N ARG A 235 -13.33 23.55 -15.09
CA ARG A 235 -14.11 24.24 -14.04
C ARG A 235 -13.22 24.74 -12.92
N THR A 236 -12.27 23.90 -12.49
CA THR A 236 -11.33 24.22 -11.42
C THR A 236 -10.39 25.37 -11.83
N TYR A 237 -9.81 25.32 -13.03
CA TYR A 237 -8.96 26.39 -13.54
C TYR A 237 -9.71 27.72 -13.67
N ARG A 238 -10.95 27.70 -14.15
CA ARG A 238 -11.80 28.90 -14.23
C ARG A 238 -12.11 29.47 -12.84
N ALA A 239 -12.42 28.63 -11.86
CA ALA A 239 -12.70 29.06 -10.50
C ALA A 239 -11.47 29.70 -9.83
N ILE A 240 -10.29 29.06 -9.95
CA ILE A 240 -9.03 29.59 -9.42
C ILE A 240 -8.67 30.92 -10.09
N GLY A 241 -8.83 31.02 -11.42
CA GLY A 241 -8.59 32.26 -12.16
C GLY A 241 -9.47 33.41 -11.69
N LYS A 242 -10.77 33.15 -11.44
CA LYS A 242 -11.69 34.14 -10.86
C LYS A 242 -11.26 34.58 -9.46
N ALA A 243 -10.94 33.62 -8.58
CA ALA A 243 -10.51 33.93 -7.22
C ALA A 243 -9.22 34.77 -7.20
N ARG A 244 -8.23 34.43 -8.04
CA ARG A 244 -6.99 35.21 -8.18
C ARG A 244 -7.27 36.63 -8.66
N ASN A 245 -8.11 36.80 -9.67
CA ASN A 245 -8.45 38.13 -10.20
C ASN A 245 -9.22 38.97 -9.16
N SER A 246 -10.08 38.35 -8.36
CA SER A 246 -10.76 39.03 -7.25
C SER A 246 -9.77 39.48 -6.16
N LEU A 247 -8.78 38.65 -5.81
CA LEU A 247 -7.76 39.01 -4.82
C LEU A 247 -6.86 40.15 -5.31
N LEU A 248 -6.44 40.13 -6.58
CA LEU A 248 -5.63 41.22 -7.15
C LEU A 248 -6.37 42.56 -7.12
N ARG A 249 -7.66 42.56 -7.46
CA ARG A 249 -8.50 43.77 -7.38
C ARG A 249 -8.64 44.33 -5.96
N LEU A 250 -8.63 43.48 -4.95
CA LEU A 250 -8.68 43.89 -3.54
C LEU A 250 -7.33 44.42 -3.01
N LEU A 251 -6.22 44.05 -3.65
CA LEU A 251 -4.88 44.55 -3.31
C LEU A 251 -4.53 45.86 -4.01
N GLU A 252 -5.21 46.18 -5.12
CA GLU A 252 -5.08 47.43 -5.87
C GLU A 252 -6.03 48.55 -5.38
N SER A 253 -6.96 48.23 -4.46
CA SER A 253 -7.88 49.18 -3.81
C SER A 253 -7.42 49.58 -2.43
#